data_AF-A0A8B4VNA2-F1
#
_entry.id   AF-A0A8B4VNA2-F1
#
_cell.length_a   1.000
_cell.length_b   1.000
_cell.length_c   1.000
_cell.angle_alpha   90.00
_cell.angle_beta   90.00
_cell.angle_gamma   90.00
#
_symmetry.space_group_name_H-M   'P 1'
#
loop_
_entity.id
_entity.type
_entity.pdbx_description
1 polymer ?
#
loop_
_entity_poly.entity_id
_entity_poly.type
_entity_poly.pdbx_seq_one_letter_code
_entity_poly.pdbx_strand_id
1 'polypeptide(L)'
;MAMYEVGTVTGAASQARVTGATTKWSQVALGILPGSILVVYRSGSADLYAIKSVDSDTQLTLTRNITTAFSGASYGIITAETASTSSFANQLASAFAFWRSVVEGWSMALTGSGNITLTDPITGKQVIVPAIAGMAKASDLNALAKLTGGNKLDGSQVITSDNAGFILGKNSDLALLKKQGQGGTIAVGSGTPFRVQRSRATTVSPADTFDDILVIDANNQTTLPGALSAGGNIDNTSKGKVLTQAIELSFSTPYIDFHFNYSTDDFTGRIMATAADQISVQGSHWRVDRDLRVGGMADIGGWTQCRDDLSANKTDFGSPAIGSLVSGGRIRSRMLGRGGNVDTSGAWGGFYLEEYVGTEHRIVMYMDGFGRTDAWSFRAGGTISTPKGDVLTTGSDVRLKTDFTQASENASERIERLGVCEYRMKGETRRRRGFIAQQAEKADDLYTFLGIEQEIDGEKFKVMNVDYTAIIADLVTVAQGLLVKNQELERRISVLEGI
;
A
#
# COMPACT_ATOMS: atom_id res chain seq x y z
N MET A 1 111.42 27.61 16.19
CA MET A 1 111.49 28.21 17.55
C MET A 1 110.91 29.62 17.51
N ALA A 2 109.78 29.87 18.18
CA ALA A 2 109.19 31.21 18.30
C ALA A 2 109.71 31.87 19.59
N MET A 3 109.96 33.18 19.55
CA MET A 3 110.47 33.93 20.70
C MET A 3 109.59 35.15 20.95
N TYR A 4 109.22 35.37 22.21
CA TYR A 4 108.46 36.54 22.63
C TYR A 4 109.39 37.64 23.14
N GLU A 5 109.38 38.79 22.47
CA GLU A 5 110.33 39.89 22.70
C GLU A 5 109.63 41.23 22.96
N VAL A 6 108.31 41.22 23.19
CA VAL A 6 107.56 42.47 23.37
C VAL A 6 107.81 43.03 24.77
N GLY A 7 108.27 44.28 24.84
CA GLY A 7 108.50 45.03 26.08
C GLY A 7 109.95 44.98 26.58
N THR A 8 110.17 45.44 27.80
CA THR A 8 111.50 45.42 28.46
C THR A 8 111.41 44.83 29.86
N VAL A 9 112.51 44.29 30.37
CA VAL A 9 112.56 43.67 31.71
C VAL A 9 113.51 44.37 32.67
N THR A 10 113.11 44.39 33.94
CA THR A 10 113.91 44.89 35.07
C THR A 10 113.96 43.84 36.17
N GLY A 11 115.15 43.61 36.71
CA GLY A 11 115.42 42.64 37.76
C GLY A 11 116.58 43.09 38.64
N ALA A 12 116.39 43.02 39.96
CA ALA A 12 117.41 43.35 40.95
C ALA A 12 118.30 42.14 41.26
N ALA A 13 119.59 42.37 41.54
CA ALA A 13 120.50 41.32 41.96
C ALA A 13 120.00 40.61 43.24
N SER A 14 120.27 39.31 43.35
CA SER A 14 119.85 38.45 44.45
C SER A 14 118.32 38.29 44.63
N GLN A 15 117.50 38.74 43.68
CA GLN A 15 116.05 38.50 43.64
C GLN A 15 115.71 37.48 42.55
N ALA A 16 114.63 36.71 42.73
CA ALA A 16 114.09 35.81 41.71
C ALA A 16 112.95 36.43 40.90
N ARG A 17 112.65 37.73 41.09
CA ARG A 17 111.49 38.39 40.49
C ARG A 17 111.94 39.28 39.32
N VAL A 18 111.27 39.14 38.18
CA VAL A 18 111.45 39.99 37.01
C VAL A 18 110.16 40.77 36.76
N THR A 19 110.31 42.07 36.57
CA THR A 19 109.20 42.97 36.24
C THR A 19 109.32 43.37 34.78
N GLY A 20 108.26 43.13 34.01
CA GLY A 20 108.13 43.53 32.62
C GLY A 20 107.41 44.86 32.48
N ALA A 21 107.83 45.69 31.53
CA ALA A 21 107.09 46.85 31.06
C ALA A 21 106.48 46.53 29.69
N THR A 22 105.19 46.82 29.52
CA THR A 22 104.37 46.57 28.30
C THR A 22 104.25 45.11 27.85
N THR A 23 104.66 44.18 28.70
CA THR A 23 104.60 42.73 28.46
C THR A 23 103.19 42.17 28.64
N LYS A 24 102.92 41.00 28.07
CA LYS A 24 101.63 40.28 28.08
C LYS A 24 101.77 38.81 28.48
N TRP A 25 102.62 38.52 29.46
CA TRP A 25 103.04 37.17 29.78
C TRP A 25 101.92 36.19 30.18
N SER A 26 100.78 36.65 30.70
CA SER A 26 99.70 35.77 31.14
C SER A 26 98.73 35.34 30.01
N GLN A 27 98.90 35.87 28.79
CA GLN A 27 98.07 35.50 27.65
C GLN A 27 98.42 34.10 27.14
N VAL A 28 97.49 33.14 27.34
CA VAL A 28 97.68 31.72 26.99
C VAL A 28 98.06 31.52 25.51
N ALA A 29 97.54 32.36 24.61
CA ALA A 29 97.84 32.29 23.18
C ALA A 29 99.31 32.60 22.83
N LEU A 30 100.06 33.28 23.72
CA LEU A 30 101.46 33.63 23.49
C LEU A 30 102.44 32.51 23.89
N GLY A 31 101.96 31.42 24.48
CA GLY A 31 102.78 30.21 24.72
C GLY A 31 103.91 30.36 25.74
N ILE A 32 103.85 31.36 26.63
CA ILE A 32 104.79 31.56 27.74
C ILE A 32 104.28 30.76 28.94
N LEU A 33 105.08 29.83 29.43
CA LEU A 33 104.68 28.88 30.48
C LEU A 33 105.77 28.75 31.55
N PRO A 34 105.44 28.25 32.77
CA PRO A 34 106.43 27.71 33.69
C PRO A 34 107.36 26.72 32.97
N GLY A 35 108.67 26.92 33.07
CA GLY A 35 109.70 26.16 32.35
C GLY A 35 110.25 26.83 31.09
N SER A 36 109.58 27.86 30.56
CA SER A 36 110.14 28.69 29.48
C SER A 36 111.45 29.37 29.91
N ILE A 37 112.33 29.64 28.95
CA ILE A 37 113.62 30.30 29.22
C ILE A 37 113.52 31.78 28.87
N LEU A 38 113.74 32.63 29.86
CA LEU A 38 113.99 34.06 29.70
C LEU A 38 115.45 34.28 29.33
N VAL A 39 115.69 34.95 28.21
CA VAL A 39 116.99 35.38 27.71
C VAL A 39 117.06 36.89 27.84
N VAL A 40 117.95 37.41 28.69
CA VAL A 40 118.16 38.86 28.85
C VAL A 40 119.42 39.26 28.10
N TYR A 41 119.29 40.14 27.11
CA TYR A 41 120.38 40.52 26.22
C TYR A 41 121.34 41.53 26.86
N ARG A 42 122.64 41.33 26.68
CA ARG A 42 123.72 42.26 27.08
C ARG A 42 124.60 42.58 25.86
N SER A 43 125.46 43.59 25.99
CA SER A 43 126.46 43.87 24.96
C SER A 43 127.48 42.73 24.91
N GLY A 44 127.36 41.86 23.90
CA GLY A 44 128.27 40.74 23.66
C GLY A 44 128.02 39.47 24.50
N SER A 45 126.96 39.41 25.31
CA SER A 45 126.57 38.22 26.09
C SER A 45 125.06 38.17 26.37
N ALA A 46 124.54 37.08 26.94
CA ALA A 46 123.14 36.98 27.38
C ALA A 46 123.04 36.19 28.69
N ASP A 47 122.16 36.64 29.58
CA ASP A 47 121.82 35.94 30.82
C ASP A 47 120.59 35.06 30.59
N LEU A 48 120.66 33.78 30.95
CA LEU A 48 119.55 32.83 30.78
C LEU A 48 118.95 32.42 32.13
N TYR A 49 117.63 32.57 32.25
CA TYR A 49 116.88 32.22 33.45
C TYR A 49 115.67 31.35 33.09
N ALA A 50 115.52 30.20 33.73
CA ALA A 50 114.29 29.41 33.59
C ALA A 50 113.17 30.03 34.46
N ILE A 51 112.00 30.22 33.87
CA ILE A 51 110.81 30.78 34.50
C ILE A 51 110.18 29.72 35.40
N LYS A 52 110.03 30.02 36.70
CA LYS A 52 109.34 29.15 37.66
C LYS A 52 107.83 29.32 37.58
N SER A 53 107.35 30.55 37.47
CA SER A 53 105.94 30.86 37.31
C SER A 53 105.74 32.16 36.52
N VAL A 54 104.63 32.21 35.80
CA VAL A 54 104.09 33.44 35.20
C VAL A 54 103.06 33.96 36.19
N ASP A 55 103.38 35.06 36.87
CA ASP A 55 102.54 35.57 37.96
C ASP A 55 101.48 36.54 37.42
N SER A 56 101.78 37.28 36.34
CA SER A 56 100.85 38.17 35.62
C SER A 56 101.43 38.59 34.27
N ASP A 57 100.71 39.41 33.50
CA ASP A 57 101.20 40.01 32.25
C ASP A 57 102.57 40.68 32.37
N THR A 58 102.90 41.21 33.55
CA THR A 58 104.10 42.03 33.81
C THR A 58 105.00 41.48 34.90
N GLN A 59 104.76 40.26 35.38
CA GLN A 59 105.58 39.68 36.44
C GLN A 59 105.87 38.19 36.25
N LEU A 60 107.15 37.86 36.36
CA LEU A 60 107.65 36.48 36.40
C LEU A 60 108.41 36.23 37.69
N THR A 61 108.33 34.99 38.15
CA THR A 61 109.25 34.45 39.13
C THR A 61 110.17 33.44 38.44
N LEU A 62 111.48 33.59 38.62
CA LEU A 62 112.53 32.75 38.07
C LEU A 62 112.85 31.60 39.03
N THR A 63 113.45 30.54 38.50
CA THR A 63 113.89 29.37 39.29
C THR A 63 115.14 29.63 40.13
N ARG A 64 115.89 30.69 39.80
CA ARG A 64 117.13 31.09 40.49
C ARG A 64 117.21 32.61 40.60
N ASN A 65 117.99 33.08 41.56
CA ASN A 65 118.19 34.52 41.77
C ASN A 65 119.02 35.13 40.63
N ILE A 66 118.68 36.36 40.27
CA ILE A 66 119.41 37.18 39.30
C ILE A 66 120.80 37.47 39.86
N THR A 67 121.83 37.15 39.08
CA THR A 67 123.24 37.34 39.48
C THR A 67 123.69 38.78 39.29
N THR A 68 123.28 39.39 38.17
CA THR A 68 123.63 40.77 37.81
C THR A 68 122.37 41.55 37.50
N ALA A 69 122.15 42.67 38.19
CA ALA A 69 120.96 43.49 37.97
C ALA A 69 120.86 43.98 36.51
N PHE A 70 119.63 44.14 36.04
CA PHE A 70 119.29 44.72 34.73
C PHE A 70 118.05 45.59 34.86
N SER A 71 118.01 46.70 34.13
CA SER A 71 116.89 47.65 34.16
C SER A 71 116.55 48.09 32.76
N GLY A 72 115.28 47.94 32.37
CA GLY A 72 114.81 48.26 31.02
C GLY A 72 115.53 47.47 29.92
N ALA A 73 116.00 46.26 30.21
CA ALA A 73 116.76 45.46 29.26
C ALA A 73 115.86 44.80 28.21
N SER A 74 116.37 44.68 26.98
CA SER A 74 115.76 43.84 25.94
C SER A 74 115.89 42.37 26.31
N TYR A 75 114.88 41.58 25.96
CA TYR A 75 114.81 40.17 26.29
C TYR A 75 114.07 39.37 25.22
N GLY A 76 114.24 38.06 25.25
CA GLY A 76 113.40 37.12 24.55
C GLY A 76 112.98 35.99 25.49
N ILE A 77 111.73 35.52 25.41
CA ILE A 77 111.30 34.27 26.04
C ILE A 77 111.11 33.22 24.97
N ILE A 78 111.78 32.08 25.11
CA ILE A 78 111.62 30.95 24.22
C ILE A 78 110.27 30.27 24.53
N THR A 79 109.34 30.29 23.57
CA THR A 79 108.02 29.66 23.67
C THR A 79 108.02 28.31 22.95
N ALA A 80 107.23 27.34 23.43
CA ALA A 80 107.20 26.00 22.86
C ALA A 80 106.74 25.99 21.38
N GLU A 81 107.33 25.11 20.56
CA GLU A 81 106.98 24.93 19.14
C GLU A 81 105.57 24.34 18.95
N THR A 82 104.88 24.80 17.90
CA THR A 82 103.47 24.58 17.55
C THR A 82 103.04 23.13 17.20
N ALA A 83 103.77 22.09 17.62
CA ALA A 83 103.43 20.69 17.31
C ALA A 83 103.94 19.66 18.34
N SER A 84 103.52 19.73 19.61
CA SER A 84 103.80 18.69 20.62
C SER A 84 102.58 17.79 20.91
N THR A 85 102.81 16.57 21.39
CA THR A 85 101.77 15.58 21.79
C THR A 85 100.74 16.12 22.78
N SER A 86 101.11 17.07 23.63
CA SER A 86 100.20 17.74 24.56
C SER A 86 99.21 18.68 23.86
N SER A 87 99.61 19.34 22.75
CA SER A 87 98.69 20.11 21.91
C SER A 87 97.64 19.20 21.24
N PHE A 88 98.07 18.04 20.74
CA PHE A 88 97.15 17.03 20.20
C PHE A 88 96.20 16.47 21.27
N ALA A 89 96.68 16.19 22.49
CA ALA A 89 95.84 15.71 23.58
C ALA A 89 94.73 16.71 23.96
N ASN A 90 95.04 18.01 23.94
CA ASN A 90 94.04 19.06 24.20
C ASN A 90 93.01 19.17 23.07
N GLN A 91 93.43 19.07 21.81
CA GLN A 91 92.49 19.06 20.67
C GLN A 91 91.58 17.82 20.69
N LEU A 92 92.15 16.65 21.01
CA LEU A 92 91.40 15.41 21.15
C LEU A 92 90.41 15.47 22.31
N ALA A 93 90.81 16.01 23.46
CA ALA A 93 89.92 16.20 24.61
C ALA A 93 88.76 17.15 24.29
N SER A 94 89.01 18.24 23.55
CA SER A 94 87.97 19.16 23.07
C SER A 94 86.99 18.48 22.11
N ALA A 95 87.48 17.65 21.18
CA ALA A 95 86.63 16.89 20.26
C ALA A 95 85.78 15.85 21.00
N PHE A 96 86.31 15.19 22.03
CA PHE A 96 85.54 14.25 22.85
C PHE A 96 84.48 14.93 23.71
N ALA A 97 84.78 16.10 24.27
CA ALA A 97 83.79 16.89 25.01
C ALA A 97 82.61 17.29 24.11
N PHE A 98 82.89 17.70 22.87
CA PHE A 98 81.89 18.00 21.86
C PHE A 98 81.02 16.76 21.53
N TRP A 99 81.65 15.62 21.21
CA TRP A 99 80.95 14.38 20.90
C TRP A 99 80.05 13.90 22.06
N ARG A 100 80.53 14.01 23.30
CA ARG A 100 79.76 13.64 24.48
C ARG A 100 78.48 14.46 24.61
N SER A 101 78.54 15.78 24.39
CA SER A 101 77.36 16.64 24.43
C SER A 101 76.30 16.27 23.38
N VAL A 102 76.74 15.90 22.16
CA VAL A 102 75.82 15.45 21.11
C VAL A 102 75.14 14.13 21.50
N VAL A 103 75.89 13.17 22.07
CA VAL A 103 75.35 11.88 22.52
C VAL A 103 74.35 12.07 23.66
N GLU A 104 74.61 12.98 24.60
CA GLU A 104 73.68 13.32 25.68
C GLU A 104 72.36 13.89 25.12
N GLY A 105 72.43 14.79 24.12
CA GLY A 105 71.24 15.29 23.42
C GLY A 105 70.39 14.20 22.76
N TRP A 106 71.04 13.24 22.08
CA TRP A 106 70.35 12.08 21.50
C TRP A 106 69.74 11.15 22.55
N SER A 107 70.44 10.93 23.67
CA SER A 107 69.92 10.13 24.78
C SER A 107 68.65 10.76 25.37
N MET A 108 68.65 12.08 25.58
CA MET A 108 67.47 12.81 26.03
C MET A 108 66.30 12.71 25.05
N ALA A 109 66.56 12.79 23.74
CA ALA A 109 65.53 12.63 22.69
C ALA A 109 64.89 11.24 22.68
N LEU A 110 65.69 10.19 22.88
CA LEU A 110 65.26 8.79 22.78
C LEU A 110 64.64 8.26 24.08
N THR A 111 65.09 8.73 25.24
CA THR A 111 64.71 8.14 26.55
C THR A 111 63.95 9.09 27.46
N GLY A 112 63.97 10.39 27.18
CA GLY A 112 63.24 11.39 27.96
C GLY A 112 61.72 11.29 27.79
N SER A 113 60.99 11.93 28.69
CA SER A 113 59.53 12.10 28.64
C SER A 113 59.16 13.58 28.65
N GLY A 114 58.11 13.96 27.92
CA GLY A 114 57.68 15.36 27.82
C GLY A 114 58.59 16.21 26.93
N ASN A 115 58.60 17.52 27.14
CA ASN A 115 59.46 18.45 26.40
C ASN A 115 60.89 18.42 26.94
N ILE A 116 61.85 18.21 26.06
CA ILE A 116 63.28 18.24 26.35
C ILE A 116 63.92 19.47 25.71
N THR A 117 65.04 19.92 26.27
CA THR A 117 65.83 21.03 25.71
C THR A 117 67.10 20.47 25.08
N LEU A 118 67.29 20.71 23.79
CA LEU A 118 68.52 20.39 23.07
C LEU A 118 69.35 21.67 22.93
N THR A 119 70.62 21.62 23.31
CA THR A 119 71.55 22.75 23.21
C THR A 119 72.57 22.46 22.11
N ASP A 120 72.78 23.41 21.20
CA ASP A 120 73.87 23.36 20.22
C ASP A 120 75.22 23.58 20.94
N PRO A 121 76.13 22.60 20.96
CA PRO A 121 77.40 22.70 21.67
C PRO A 121 78.42 23.66 21.04
N ILE A 122 78.17 24.18 19.83
CA ILE A 122 79.03 25.19 19.17
C ILE A 122 78.52 26.61 19.45
N THR A 123 77.21 26.81 19.31
CA THR A 123 76.62 28.17 19.37
C THR A 123 75.94 28.48 20.71
N GLY A 124 75.71 27.47 21.56
CA GLY A 124 74.98 27.60 22.83
C GLY A 124 73.47 27.78 22.67
N LYS A 125 72.94 27.76 21.44
CA LYS A 125 71.52 27.96 21.15
C LYS A 125 70.69 26.77 21.62
N GLN A 126 69.57 27.04 22.27
CA GLN A 126 68.66 26.01 22.80
C GLN A 126 67.38 25.90 21.97
N VAL A 127 66.87 24.68 21.80
CA VAL A 127 65.55 24.38 21.22
C VAL A 127 64.79 23.42 22.14
N ILE A 128 63.50 23.71 22.37
CA ILE A 128 62.61 22.85 23.15
C ILE A 128 61.81 22.00 22.18
N VAL A 129 61.93 20.67 22.28
CA VAL A 129 61.21 19.70 21.45
C VAL A 129 60.60 18.61 22.34
N PRO A 130 59.48 17.98 21.97
CA PRO A 130 59.02 16.77 22.64
C PRO A 130 60.05 15.65 22.47
N ALA A 131 60.35 14.91 23.54
CA ALA A 131 61.05 13.63 23.42
C ALA A 131 60.20 12.65 22.60
N ILE A 132 60.83 11.63 22.00
CA ILE A 132 60.14 10.67 21.13
C ILE A 132 58.98 9.96 21.86
N ALA A 133 59.14 9.66 23.15
CA ALA A 133 58.07 9.10 23.97
C ALA A 133 56.89 10.07 24.24
N GLY A 134 57.13 11.37 24.11
CA GLY A 134 56.14 12.44 24.24
C GLY A 134 55.51 12.88 22.91
N MET A 135 56.00 12.37 21.77
CA MET A 135 55.30 12.53 20.49
C MET A 135 54.00 11.72 20.54
N ALA A 136 52.91 12.30 20.02
CA ALA A 136 51.58 11.68 20.05
C ALA A 136 51.63 10.21 19.61
N LYS A 137 51.09 9.31 20.43
CA LYS A 137 51.00 7.89 20.05
C LYS A 137 50.03 7.77 18.86
N ALA A 138 50.18 6.74 18.04
CA ALA A 138 49.22 6.48 16.95
C ALA A 138 47.75 6.42 17.43
N SER A 139 47.54 6.05 18.71
CA SER A 139 46.23 6.10 19.38
C SER A 139 45.65 7.51 19.52
N ASP A 140 46.48 8.53 19.69
CA ASP A 140 46.07 9.91 19.92
C ASP A 140 45.68 10.58 18.59
N LEU A 141 46.36 10.21 17.50
CA LEU A 141 45.99 10.57 16.13
C LEU A 141 44.63 9.95 15.74
N ASN A 142 44.37 8.71 16.15
CA ASN A 142 43.07 8.05 15.96
C ASN A 142 41.94 8.68 16.79
N ALA A 143 42.24 9.31 17.92
CA ALA A 143 41.27 10.05 18.73
C ALA A 143 40.99 11.45 18.16
N LEU A 144 42.01 12.12 17.62
CA LEU A 144 41.88 13.44 17.03
C LEU A 144 41.14 13.42 15.68
N ALA A 145 41.32 12.36 14.88
CA ALA A 145 40.56 12.14 13.65
C ALA A 145 39.04 11.93 13.88
N LYS A 146 38.61 11.63 15.11
CA LYS A 146 37.21 11.35 15.46
C LYS A 146 36.41 12.57 15.92
N LEU A 147 37.02 13.75 16.15
CA LEU A 147 36.40 14.78 16.98
C LEU A 147 36.28 16.20 16.41
N THR A 148 36.26 16.41 15.09
CA THR A 148 35.89 17.72 14.53
C THR A 148 34.96 17.60 13.32
N GLY A 149 33.65 17.63 13.60
CA GLY A 149 32.52 18.00 12.73
C GLY A 149 32.63 17.78 11.22
N GLY A 150 31.99 16.72 10.73
CA GLY A 150 31.79 16.47 9.30
C GLY A 150 32.86 15.54 8.72
N ASN A 151 32.66 14.23 8.88
CA ASN A 151 33.59 13.21 8.43
C ASN A 151 33.68 13.21 6.89
N LYS A 152 34.72 13.84 6.33
CA LYS A 152 35.16 13.60 4.96
C LYS A 152 36.22 12.51 4.96
N LEU A 153 35.75 11.27 5.01
CA LEU A 153 36.59 10.08 4.91
C LEU A 153 36.72 9.71 3.43
N ASP A 154 37.95 9.60 2.92
CA ASP A 154 38.18 9.19 1.54
C ASP A 154 38.10 7.66 1.42
N GLY A 155 37.49 7.16 0.33
CA GLY A 155 37.24 5.73 0.10
C GLY A 155 36.12 5.08 0.95
N SER A 156 35.86 3.81 0.68
CA SER A 156 34.83 3.00 1.37
C SER A 156 35.16 2.80 2.85
N GLN A 157 34.22 3.12 3.73
CA GLN A 157 34.31 2.78 5.15
C GLN A 157 33.72 1.38 5.36
N VAL A 158 34.51 0.42 5.84
CA VAL A 158 34.08 -0.97 6.03
C VAL A 158 34.06 -1.32 7.51
N ILE A 159 32.93 -1.87 7.97
CA ILE A 159 32.77 -2.39 9.34
C ILE A 159 33.03 -3.90 9.31
N THR A 160 34.11 -4.33 9.96
CA THR A 160 34.59 -5.72 9.91
C THR A 160 34.28 -6.55 11.16
N SER A 161 33.76 -5.92 12.22
CA SER A 161 33.40 -6.58 13.48
C SER A 161 31.88 -6.75 13.60
N ASP A 162 31.46 -7.87 14.17
CA ASP A 162 30.06 -8.06 14.59
C ASP A 162 29.70 -7.06 15.71
N ASN A 163 28.40 -6.72 15.82
CA ASN A 163 27.88 -5.75 16.79
C ASN A 163 28.47 -4.33 16.66
N ALA A 164 28.97 -3.95 15.48
CA ALA A 164 29.40 -2.61 15.15
C ALA A 164 28.49 -1.98 14.06
N GLY A 165 28.41 -0.66 14.01
CA GLY A 165 27.51 0.05 13.09
C GLY A 165 27.93 1.50 12.82
N PHE A 166 27.41 2.10 11.76
CA PHE A 166 27.48 3.54 11.52
C PHE A 166 26.20 4.15 12.10
N ILE A 167 26.30 4.83 13.23
CA ILE A 167 25.18 5.42 13.97
C ILE A 167 25.13 6.91 13.66
N LEU A 168 23.98 7.37 13.19
CA LEU A 168 23.69 8.77 12.89
C LEU A 168 22.73 9.32 13.95
N GLY A 169 22.77 10.65 14.12
CA GLY A 169 21.93 11.38 15.07
C GLY A 169 22.39 11.30 16.53
N LYS A 170 22.16 12.38 17.29
CA LYS A 170 22.61 12.50 18.70
C LYS A 170 22.00 11.44 19.62
N ASN A 171 20.86 10.84 19.22
CA ASN A 171 20.10 9.87 20.01
C ASN A 171 20.15 8.45 19.43
N SER A 172 21.02 8.16 18.46
CA SER A 172 21.12 6.84 17.80
C SER A 172 19.81 6.39 17.12
N ASP A 173 19.17 7.31 16.42
CA ASP A 173 17.88 7.13 15.75
C ASP A 173 17.96 6.39 14.41
N LEU A 174 19.15 6.34 13.79
CA LEU A 174 19.41 5.60 12.55
C LEU A 174 20.77 4.88 12.60
N ALA A 175 20.79 3.59 12.26
CA ALA A 175 22.02 2.81 12.20
C ALA A 175 22.06 1.80 11.04
N LEU A 176 23.24 1.63 10.44
CA LEU A 176 23.56 0.44 9.62
C LEU A 176 24.11 -0.64 10.55
N LEU A 177 23.40 -1.76 10.72
CA LEU A 177 23.71 -2.79 11.72
C LEU A 177 24.00 -4.15 11.08
N LYS A 178 24.99 -4.85 11.65
CA LYS A 178 25.15 -6.30 11.49
C LYS A 178 25.06 -6.98 12.86
N LYS A 179 23.92 -7.62 13.11
CA LYS A 179 23.63 -8.36 14.35
C LYS A 179 23.88 -9.86 14.16
N GLN A 180 24.36 -10.53 15.21
CA GLN A 180 24.57 -11.98 15.20
C GLN A 180 23.29 -12.73 14.76
N GLY A 181 23.42 -13.63 13.78
CA GLY A 181 22.29 -14.40 13.24
C GLY A 181 21.37 -13.63 12.28
N GLN A 182 21.69 -12.37 11.94
CA GLN A 182 20.95 -11.56 10.98
C GLN A 182 21.85 -11.08 9.83
N GLY A 183 21.23 -10.75 8.70
CA GLY A 183 21.87 -10.02 7.61
C GLY A 183 22.21 -8.58 8.01
N GLY A 184 22.84 -7.84 7.10
CA GLY A 184 22.98 -6.38 7.26
C GLY A 184 21.62 -5.70 7.20
N THR A 185 21.36 -4.74 8.09
CA THR A 185 20.07 -4.04 8.19
C THR A 185 20.27 -2.54 8.34
N ILE A 186 19.24 -1.78 7.96
CA ILE A 186 19.05 -0.39 8.38
C ILE A 186 18.07 -0.45 9.57
N ALA A 187 18.53 -0.06 10.75
CA ALA A 187 17.72 -0.03 11.95
C ALA A 187 17.38 1.41 12.32
N VAL A 188 16.16 1.59 12.83
CA VAL A 188 15.63 2.89 13.25
C VAL A 188 15.14 2.78 14.69
N GLY A 189 15.38 3.81 15.49
CA GLY A 189 14.94 3.85 16.88
C GLY A 189 13.41 4.00 16.99
N SER A 190 12.79 3.34 17.95
CA SER A 190 11.33 3.39 18.13
C SER A 190 10.80 4.69 18.75
N GLY A 191 11.70 5.53 19.29
CA GLY A 191 11.32 6.75 20.01
C GLY A 191 10.80 7.88 19.10
N THR A 192 11.13 7.85 17.81
CA THR A 192 10.72 8.86 16.82
C THR A 192 10.53 8.22 15.45
N PRO A 193 9.61 8.72 14.60
CA PRO A 193 9.44 8.19 13.25
C PRO A 193 10.71 8.34 12.40
N PHE A 194 11.05 7.28 11.67
CA PHE A 194 12.04 7.36 10.60
C PHE A 194 11.38 7.88 9.33
N ARG A 195 12.04 8.84 8.66
CA ARG A 195 11.51 9.50 7.47
C ARG A 195 12.54 9.52 6.36
N VAL A 196 12.11 9.14 5.16
CA VAL A 196 12.77 9.52 3.92
C VAL A 196 12.04 10.73 3.39
N GLN A 197 12.75 11.84 3.23
CA GLN A 197 12.14 13.11 2.89
C GLN A 197 12.83 13.77 1.69
N ARG A 198 12.11 14.65 1.01
CA ARG A 198 12.63 15.50 -0.07
C ARG A 198 12.60 16.96 0.37
N SER A 199 13.69 17.68 0.17
CA SER A 199 13.70 19.14 0.33
C SER A 199 12.81 19.78 -0.73
N ARG A 200 12.06 20.81 -0.34
CA ARG A 200 11.31 21.64 -1.30
C ARG A 200 12.21 22.56 -2.14
N ALA A 201 13.46 22.74 -1.73
CA ALA A 201 14.48 23.42 -2.51
C ALA A 201 15.15 22.47 -3.51
N THR A 202 15.84 23.02 -4.50
CA THR A 202 16.58 22.24 -5.51
C THR A 202 17.84 21.58 -4.95
N THR A 203 18.42 22.14 -3.89
CA THR A 203 19.58 21.60 -3.18
C THR A 203 19.25 21.49 -1.69
N VAL A 204 19.72 20.44 -1.04
CA VAL A 204 19.37 20.15 0.36
C VAL A 204 20.19 21.00 1.33
N SER A 205 19.50 21.65 2.27
CA SER A 205 20.04 22.33 3.45
C SER A 205 19.31 21.89 4.72
N PRO A 206 19.97 21.78 5.90
CA PRO A 206 19.30 21.49 7.17
C PRO A 206 18.21 22.49 7.57
N ALA A 207 18.24 23.70 6.99
CA ALA A 207 17.24 24.74 7.25
C ALA A 207 16.00 24.66 6.33
N ASP A 208 15.98 23.73 5.37
CA ASP A 208 14.87 23.60 4.43
C ASP A 208 13.60 23.05 5.08
N THR A 209 12.47 23.27 4.40
CA THR A 209 11.25 22.49 4.63
C THR A 209 11.26 21.22 3.79
N PHE A 210 10.78 20.13 4.38
CA PHE A 210 10.81 18.80 3.78
C PHE A 210 9.41 18.20 3.66
N ASP A 211 9.19 17.44 2.60
CA ASP A 211 8.01 16.60 2.41
C ASP A 211 8.36 15.13 2.64
N ASP A 212 7.49 14.41 3.35
CA ASP A 212 7.63 12.98 3.64
C ASP A 212 7.37 12.15 2.37
N ILE A 213 8.30 11.26 2.04
CA ILE A 213 8.15 10.27 0.96
C ILE A 213 7.80 8.90 1.55
N LEU A 214 8.49 8.52 2.63
CA LEU A 214 8.25 7.29 3.38
C LEU A 214 8.40 7.61 4.86
N VAL A 215 7.44 7.15 5.66
CA VAL A 215 7.47 7.27 7.12
C VAL A 215 7.31 5.89 7.71
N ILE A 216 8.20 5.49 8.61
CA ILE A 216 7.98 4.39 9.55
C ILE A 216 7.71 5.05 10.89
N ASP A 217 6.47 4.98 11.35
CA ASP A 217 6.07 5.61 12.61
C ASP A 217 6.43 4.75 13.84
N ALA A 218 6.15 5.26 15.04
CA ALA A 218 6.43 4.57 16.29
C ALA A 218 5.57 3.30 16.50
N ASN A 219 4.52 3.09 15.71
CA ASN A 219 3.65 1.91 15.74
C ASN A 219 4.05 0.85 14.70
N ASN A 220 5.22 1.01 14.05
CA ASN A 220 5.69 0.19 12.94
C ASN A 220 4.78 0.26 11.70
N GLN A 221 4.02 1.36 11.52
CA GLN A 221 3.24 1.59 10.33
C GLN A 221 4.09 2.30 9.28
N THR A 222 4.14 1.71 8.08
CA THR A 222 4.71 2.38 6.90
C THR A 222 3.65 3.24 6.24
N THR A 223 3.96 4.52 6.03
CA THR A 223 3.12 5.46 5.29
C THR A 223 3.89 5.99 4.08
N LEU A 224 3.23 6.00 2.92
CA LEU A 224 3.68 6.64 1.69
C LEU A 224 2.70 7.77 1.37
N PRO A 225 3.01 9.04 1.71
CA PRO A 225 2.06 10.16 1.56
C PRO A 225 1.71 10.49 0.10
N GLY A 226 2.59 10.17 -0.83
CA GLY A 226 2.38 10.35 -2.27
C GLY A 226 1.76 9.13 -2.95
N ALA A 227 1.58 9.22 -4.28
CA ALA A 227 1.14 8.10 -5.09
C ALA A 227 2.16 6.94 -5.07
N LEU A 228 1.67 5.71 -5.02
CA LEU A 228 2.47 4.49 -5.17
C LEU A 228 2.32 3.95 -6.60
N SER A 229 3.42 3.88 -7.34
CA SER A 229 3.50 3.20 -8.63
C SER A 229 4.21 1.86 -8.45
N ALA A 230 3.46 0.75 -8.46
CA ALA A 230 4.01 -0.60 -8.38
C ALA A 230 4.16 -1.20 -9.79
N GLY A 231 5.39 -1.51 -10.21
CA GLY A 231 5.65 -2.19 -11.50
C GLY A 231 5.38 -3.70 -11.48
N GLY A 232 4.87 -4.22 -10.37
CA GLY A 232 4.57 -5.64 -10.16
C GLY A 232 3.44 -5.82 -9.15
N ASN A 233 3.34 -7.00 -8.54
CA ASN A 233 2.24 -7.34 -7.65
C ASN A 233 2.31 -6.57 -6.32
N ILE A 234 1.15 -6.17 -5.81
CA ILE A 234 0.97 -5.82 -4.40
C ILE A 234 0.55 -7.10 -3.68
N ASP A 235 1.51 -7.77 -3.03
CA ASP A 235 1.24 -8.97 -2.24
C ASP A 235 0.65 -8.59 -0.87
N ASN A 236 -0.58 -9.03 -0.61
CA ASN A 236 -1.27 -8.82 0.67
C ASN A 236 -1.73 -10.14 1.32
N THR A 237 -1.08 -11.25 0.98
CA THR A 237 -1.49 -12.61 1.41
C THR A 237 -1.46 -12.78 2.94
N SER A 238 -0.57 -12.07 3.65
CA SER A 238 -0.38 -12.22 5.10
C SER A 238 -1.37 -11.42 5.98
N LYS A 239 -2.05 -10.40 5.43
CA LYS A 239 -2.91 -9.47 6.20
C LYS A 239 -4.32 -9.31 5.62
N GLY A 240 -4.53 -9.66 4.35
CA GLY A 240 -5.84 -10.00 3.76
C GLY A 240 -6.79 -8.84 3.44
N LYS A 241 -6.47 -7.58 3.75
CA LYS A 241 -7.35 -6.43 3.48
C LYS A 241 -6.61 -5.30 2.78
N VAL A 242 -7.18 -4.78 1.69
CA VAL A 242 -6.79 -3.52 1.06
C VAL A 242 -7.90 -2.51 1.39
N LEU A 243 -7.57 -1.48 2.16
CA LEU A 243 -8.50 -0.40 2.50
C LEU A 243 -8.27 0.76 1.54
N THR A 244 -9.25 1.06 0.70
CA THR A 244 -9.22 2.16 -0.27
C THR A 244 -10.60 2.78 -0.41
N GLN A 245 -10.66 4.06 -0.78
CA GLN A 245 -11.92 4.74 -1.08
C GLN A 245 -12.54 4.22 -2.39
N ALA A 246 -11.71 3.89 -3.38
CA ALA A 246 -12.13 3.41 -4.68
C ALA A 246 -11.04 2.53 -5.33
N ILE A 247 -11.45 1.72 -6.31
CA ILE A 247 -10.55 0.92 -7.16
C ILE A 247 -10.89 1.26 -8.61
N GLU A 248 -9.93 1.84 -9.32
CA GLU A 248 -10.01 2.09 -10.76
C GLU A 248 -9.03 1.15 -11.49
N LEU A 249 -9.52 0.48 -12.54
CA LEU A 249 -8.74 -0.46 -13.33
C LEU A 249 -8.77 -0.01 -14.79
N SER A 250 -7.60 0.21 -15.39
CA SER A 250 -7.50 0.77 -16.74
C SER A 250 -6.52 -0.06 -17.59
N PHE A 251 -7.06 -0.90 -18.47
CA PHE A 251 -6.28 -1.68 -19.44
C PHE A 251 -7.15 -2.06 -20.64
N SER A 252 -6.64 -2.86 -21.58
CA SER A 252 -7.44 -3.39 -22.70
C SER A 252 -8.60 -4.27 -22.24
N THR A 253 -8.41 -5.01 -21.14
CA THR A 253 -9.42 -5.86 -20.50
C THR A 253 -9.16 -5.87 -19.00
N PRO A 254 -9.58 -4.82 -18.26
CA PRO A 254 -9.39 -4.77 -16.81
C PRO A 254 -10.31 -5.78 -16.12
N TYR A 255 -9.79 -6.48 -15.11
CA TYR A 255 -10.54 -7.49 -14.36
C TYR A 255 -10.14 -7.55 -12.89
N ILE A 256 -11.05 -8.08 -12.08
CA ILE A 256 -10.80 -8.66 -10.75
C ILE A 256 -10.97 -10.18 -10.90
N ASP A 257 -9.92 -10.94 -10.61
CA ASP A 257 -9.88 -12.40 -10.74
C ASP A 257 -10.12 -13.08 -9.40
N PHE A 258 -10.84 -14.20 -9.43
CA PHE A 258 -11.16 -14.99 -8.25
C PHE A 258 -10.68 -16.43 -8.47
N HIS A 259 -9.76 -16.90 -7.61
CA HIS A 259 -9.27 -18.28 -7.61
C HIS A 259 -9.49 -18.91 -6.24
N PHE A 260 -10.54 -19.70 -6.10
CA PHE A 260 -10.86 -20.48 -4.92
C PHE A 260 -9.92 -21.68 -4.83
N ASN A 261 -9.21 -21.79 -3.70
CA ASN A 261 -8.22 -22.84 -3.44
C ASN A 261 -7.12 -22.98 -4.52
N TYR A 262 -6.86 -21.94 -5.31
CA TYR A 262 -5.93 -21.99 -6.44
C TYR A 262 -6.26 -23.11 -7.45
N SER A 263 -7.54 -23.48 -7.60
CA SER A 263 -7.98 -24.48 -8.57
C SER A 263 -7.96 -23.92 -9.99
N THR A 264 -7.49 -24.69 -10.98
CA THR A 264 -7.56 -24.27 -12.39
C THR A 264 -8.98 -24.19 -12.94
N ASP A 265 -9.95 -24.83 -12.27
CA ASP A 265 -11.33 -24.94 -12.73
C ASP A 265 -12.09 -23.59 -12.68
N ASP A 266 -11.63 -22.65 -11.86
CA ASP A 266 -12.28 -21.34 -11.69
C ASP A 266 -11.44 -20.17 -12.20
N PHE A 267 -10.42 -20.43 -13.02
CA PHE A 267 -9.54 -19.40 -13.59
C PHE A 267 -10.26 -18.39 -14.51
N THR A 268 -11.56 -18.57 -14.75
CA THR A 268 -12.43 -17.66 -15.49
C THR A 268 -13.39 -16.86 -14.61
N GLY A 269 -13.41 -17.10 -13.29
CA GLY A 269 -14.25 -16.39 -12.32
C GLY A 269 -13.82 -14.94 -12.18
N ARG A 270 -14.49 -14.02 -12.89
CA ARG A 270 -14.04 -12.62 -13.03
C ARG A 270 -15.16 -11.60 -13.03
N ILE A 271 -14.84 -10.41 -12.52
CA ILE A 271 -15.58 -9.18 -12.83
C ILE A 271 -14.69 -8.36 -13.76
N MET A 272 -15.14 -8.11 -15.00
CA MET A 272 -14.29 -7.55 -16.04
C MET A 272 -15.04 -6.71 -17.07
N ALA A 273 -14.35 -5.79 -17.75
CA ALA A 273 -14.89 -5.12 -18.93
C ALA A 273 -14.45 -5.87 -20.19
N THR A 274 -15.43 -6.36 -20.97
CA THR A 274 -15.21 -7.08 -22.24
C THR A 274 -15.41 -6.21 -23.47
N ALA A 275 -16.04 -5.05 -23.32
CA ALA A 275 -16.27 -4.05 -24.35
C ALA A 275 -16.41 -2.67 -23.69
N ALA A 276 -16.42 -1.61 -24.49
CA ALA A 276 -16.70 -0.26 -23.99
C ALA A 276 -18.09 -0.20 -23.33
N ASP A 277 -18.19 0.48 -22.19
CA ASP A 277 -19.44 0.72 -21.45
C ASP A 277 -20.16 -0.55 -20.95
N GLN A 278 -19.41 -1.61 -20.65
CA GLN A 278 -19.96 -2.87 -20.14
C GLN A 278 -19.15 -3.43 -18.98
N ILE A 279 -19.85 -4.04 -18.03
CA ILE A 279 -19.25 -4.89 -16.99
C ILE A 279 -19.86 -6.29 -17.09
N SER A 280 -18.97 -7.28 -17.15
CA SER A 280 -19.29 -8.69 -17.27
C SER A 280 -18.87 -9.40 -16.00
N VAL A 281 -19.77 -10.21 -15.45
CA VAL A 281 -19.45 -11.21 -14.43
C VAL A 281 -19.34 -12.55 -15.15
N GLN A 282 -18.11 -13.08 -15.24
CA GLN A 282 -17.83 -14.37 -15.85
C GLN A 282 -17.65 -15.44 -14.77
N GLY A 283 -18.23 -16.60 -14.99
CA GLY A 283 -18.22 -17.73 -14.06
C GLY A 283 -19.45 -18.61 -14.26
N SER A 284 -19.52 -19.72 -13.54
CA SER A 284 -20.67 -20.63 -13.62
C SER A 284 -21.92 -20.07 -12.93
N HIS A 285 -21.76 -19.23 -11.91
CA HIS A 285 -22.86 -18.69 -11.11
C HIS A 285 -22.55 -17.29 -10.56
N TRP A 286 -23.57 -16.44 -10.47
CA TRP A 286 -23.57 -15.22 -9.67
C TRP A 286 -24.64 -15.35 -8.58
N ARG A 287 -24.23 -15.36 -7.32
CA ARG A 287 -25.13 -15.56 -6.18
C ARG A 287 -25.36 -14.26 -5.42
N VAL A 288 -26.62 -13.93 -5.19
CA VAL A 288 -27.06 -12.79 -4.38
C VAL A 288 -27.99 -13.31 -3.29
N ASP A 289 -27.55 -13.28 -2.02
CA ASP A 289 -28.34 -13.85 -0.90
C ASP A 289 -29.47 -12.92 -0.40
N ARG A 290 -29.49 -11.68 -0.88
CA ARG A 290 -30.55 -10.69 -0.56
C ARG A 290 -31.15 -10.15 -1.87
N ASP A 291 -31.03 -8.85 -2.09
CA ASP A 291 -31.72 -8.18 -3.20
C ASP A 291 -30.80 -7.98 -4.40
N LEU A 292 -31.29 -8.35 -5.58
CA LEU A 292 -30.79 -7.86 -6.86
C LEU A 292 -31.82 -6.89 -7.44
N ARG A 293 -31.42 -5.63 -7.69
CA ARG A 293 -32.28 -4.63 -8.33
C ARG A 293 -31.76 -4.32 -9.71
N VAL A 294 -32.63 -4.41 -10.71
CA VAL A 294 -32.37 -4.01 -12.09
C VAL A 294 -33.28 -2.84 -12.41
N GLY A 295 -32.71 -1.65 -12.65
CA GLY A 295 -33.49 -0.44 -12.94
C GLY A 295 -34.07 -0.39 -14.36
N GLY A 296 -33.46 -1.13 -15.29
CA GLY A 296 -33.91 -1.28 -16.68
C GLY A 296 -34.47 -2.67 -16.97
N MET A 297 -34.35 -3.12 -18.21
CA MET A 297 -34.72 -4.48 -18.62
C MET A 297 -33.65 -5.49 -18.20
N ALA A 298 -34.08 -6.64 -17.66
CA ALA A 298 -33.23 -7.81 -17.52
C ALA A 298 -33.47 -8.74 -18.72
N ASP A 299 -32.43 -8.99 -19.51
CA ASP A 299 -32.47 -10.00 -20.58
C ASP A 299 -31.97 -11.34 -20.04
N ILE A 300 -32.80 -12.38 -20.15
CA ILE A 300 -32.54 -13.72 -19.63
C ILE A 300 -32.64 -14.69 -20.81
N GLY A 301 -31.49 -15.12 -21.34
CA GLY A 301 -31.43 -16.05 -22.48
C GLY A 301 -31.88 -17.49 -22.16
N GLY A 302 -32.15 -17.79 -20.87
CA GLY A 302 -32.60 -19.09 -20.39
C GLY A 302 -33.98 -19.03 -19.74
N TRP A 303 -34.15 -19.83 -18.69
CA TRP A 303 -35.40 -20.01 -17.95
C TRP A 303 -35.32 -19.18 -16.66
N THR A 304 -36.42 -18.49 -16.33
CA THR A 304 -36.57 -17.82 -15.04
C THR A 304 -37.29 -18.77 -14.08
N GLN A 305 -36.71 -19.00 -12.91
CA GLN A 305 -37.29 -19.83 -11.86
C GLN A 305 -37.39 -19.06 -10.54
N CYS A 306 -38.49 -19.27 -9.83
CA CYS A 306 -38.71 -18.82 -8.47
C CYS A 306 -39.15 -20.02 -7.62
N ARG A 307 -38.67 -20.11 -6.37
CA ARG A 307 -39.15 -21.14 -5.45
C ARG A 307 -40.56 -20.80 -4.94
N ASP A 308 -40.75 -19.53 -4.57
CA ASP A 308 -41.93 -19.06 -3.89
C ASP A 308 -42.83 -18.30 -4.88
N ASP A 309 -42.48 -17.07 -5.27
CA ASP A 309 -43.30 -16.25 -6.18
C ASP A 309 -42.52 -15.61 -7.33
N LEU A 310 -43.15 -15.56 -8.53
CA LEU A 310 -42.80 -14.67 -9.63
C LEU A 310 -43.92 -13.64 -9.80
N SER A 311 -43.74 -12.48 -9.18
CA SER A 311 -44.77 -11.44 -9.14
C SER A 311 -44.42 -10.25 -10.02
N ALA A 312 -45.33 -9.86 -10.92
CA ALA A 312 -45.28 -8.56 -11.58
C ALA A 312 -46.06 -7.54 -10.75
N ASN A 313 -45.36 -6.80 -9.88
CA ASN A 313 -45.99 -5.85 -8.97
C ASN A 313 -45.99 -4.44 -9.56
N LYS A 314 -47.12 -3.76 -9.41
CA LYS A 314 -47.22 -2.31 -9.53
C LYS A 314 -47.55 -1.78 -8.13
N THR A 315 -46.79 -0.82 -7.63
CA THR A 315 -46.84 -0.40 -6.20
C THR A 315 -47.21 1.07 -6.02
N ASP A 316 -47.36 1.81 -7.11
CA ASP A 316 -47.58 3.26 -7.19
C ASP A 316 -49.06 3.63 -7.38
N PHE A 317 -49.99 2.90 -6.77
CA PHE A 317 -51.44 3.16 -6.94
C PHE A 317 -51.97 4.35 -6.13
N GLY A 318 -51.27 4.77 -5.06
CA GLY A 318 -51.77 5.80 -4.15
C GLY A 318 -53.08 5.37 -3.46
N SER A 319 -54.07 6.25 -3.42
CA SER A 319 -55.42 5.99 -2.89
C SER A 319 -56.47 6.23 -3.97
N PRO A 320 -56.64 5.30 -4.92
CA PRO A 320 -57.59 5.47 -6.01
C PRO A 320 -59.02 5.53 -5.46
N ALA A 321 -59.87 6.39 -6.03
CA ALA A 321 -61.25 6.57 -5.57
C ALA A 321 -62.11 5.32 -5.87
N ILE A 322 -63.12 5.08 -5.04
CA ILE A 322 -64.13 4.03 -5.28
C ILE A 322 -64.75 4.22 -6.68
N GLY A 323 -64.80 3.16 -7.47
CA GLY A 323 -65.24 3.18 -8.87
C GLY A 323 -64.15 3.52 -9.90
N SER A 324 -62.89 3.68 -9.48
CA SER A 324 -61.76 3.78 -10.41
C SER A 324 -61.34 2.40 -10.92
N LEU A 325 -60.84 2.31 -12.16
CA LEU A 325 -60.24 1.09 -12.69
C LEU A 325 -58.72 1.14 -12.51
N VAL A 326 -58.13 0.14 -11.85
CA VAL A 326 -56.68 0.01 -11.68
C VAL A 326 -56.19 -1.35 -12.15
N SER A 327 -55.04 -1.38 -12.82
CA SER A 327 -54.43 -2.61 -13.35
C SER A 327 -53.09 -2.89 -12.67
N GLY A 328 -52.86 -4.14 -12.29
CA GLY A 328 -51.61 -4.65 -11.74
C GLY A 328 -50.45 -4.68 -12.74
N GLY A 329 -49.30 -5.16 -12.28
CA GLY A 329 -48.19 -5.49 -13.18
C GLY A 329 -48.58 -6.63 -14.12
N ARG A 330 -47.95 -6.65 -15.30
CA ARG A 330 -48.29 -7.57 -16.40
C ARG A 330 -47.22 -8.62 -16.58
N ILE A 331 -47.62 -9.87 -16.79
CA ILE A 331 -46.75 -10.93 -17.30
C ILE A 331 -47.11 -11.13 -18.77
N ARG A 332 -46.11 -11.07 -19.67
CA ARG A 332 -46.33 -11.07 -21.12
C ARG A 332 -45.31 -11.95 -21.85
N SER A 333 -45.78 -12.62 -22.90
CA SER A 333 -44.97 -13.21 -23.96
C SER A 333 -45.13 -12.38 -25.23
N ARG A 334 -44.02 -12.12 -25.93
CA ARG A 334 -43.99 -11.21 -27.09
C ARG A 334 -43.18 -11.80 -28.23
N MET A 335 -43.68 -11.64 -29.45
CA MET A 335 -42.95 -11.92 -30.69
C MET A 335 -42.34 -10.62 -31.21
N LEU A 336 -41.08 -10.37 -30.90
CA LEU A 336 -40.36 -9.16 -31.34
C LEU A 336 -40.10 -9.20 -32.86
N GLY A 337 -40.25 -8.06 -33.53
CA GLY A 337 -39.85 -7.88 -34.94
C GLY A 337 -40.74 -8.56 -35.99
N ARG A 338 -41.84 -9.21 -35.60
CA ARG A 338 -42.85 -9.75 -36.53
C ARG A 338 -44.14 -8.94 -36.47
N GLY A 339 -44.25 -7.92 -37.29
CA GLY A 339 -45.44 -7.08 -37.41
C GLY A 339 -45.82 -6.82 -38.86
N GLY A 340 -46.88 -7.46 -39.34
CA GLY A 340 -47.61 -6.98 -40.51
C GLY A 340 -48.56 -5.84 -40.12
N ASN A 341 -49.03 -5.06 -41.10
CA ASN A 341 -49.98 -3.93 -40.90
C ASN A 341 -49.44 -2.75 -40.07
N VAL A 342 -48.17 -2.36 -40.24
CA VAL A 342 -47.56 -1.15 -39.63
C VAL A 342 -47.35 -1.24 -38.11
N ASP A 343 -47.63 -2.37 -37.46
CA ASP A 343 -47.35 -2.58 -36.04
C ASP A 343 -45.92 -3.12 -35.81
N THR A 344 -44.95 -2.22 -35.65
CA THR A 344 -43.55 -2.61 -35.34
C THR A 344 -43.39 -3.26 -33.96
N SER A 345 -44.42 -3.25 -33.12
CA SER A 345 -44.36 -3.82 -31.78
C SER A 345 -44.46 -5.35 -31.79
N GLY A 346 -45.05 -5.94 -32.83
CA GLY A 346 -45.25 -7.38 -32.96
C GLY A 346 -46.28 -7.96 -32.01
N ALA A 347 -46.77 -9.16 -32.32
CA ALA A 347 -47.83 -9.81 -31.56
C ALA A 347 -47.40 -10.16 -30.12
N TRP A 348 -48.30 -9.98 -29.16
CA TRP A 348 -48.06 -10.37 -27.78
C TRP A 348 -49.32 -10.90 -27.10
N GLY A 349 -49.10 -11.76 -26.11
CA GLY A 349 -50.13 -12.30 -25.24
C GLY A 349 -49.69 -12.21 -23.79
N GLY A 350 -50.61 -11.99 -22.87
CA GLY A 350 -50.28 -11.91 -21.45
C GLY A 350 -51.48 -11.84 -20.54
N PHE A 351 -51.22 -11.67 -19.25
CA PHE A 351 -52.25 -11.48 -18.26
C PHE A 351 -51.86 -10.46 -17.19
N TYR A 352 -52.87 -9.88 -16.56
CA TYR A 352 -52.73 -8.97 -15.42
C TYR A 352 -53.99 -8.99 -14.56
N LEU A 353 -53.83 -8.60 -13.30
CA LEU A 353 -54.95 -8.37 -12.40
C LEU A 353 -55.54 -6.98 -12.66
N GLU A 354 -56.86 -6.86 -12.58
CA GLU A 354 -57.54 -5.58 -12.64
C GLU A 354 -58.60 -5.49 -11.54
N GLU A 355 -58.70 -4.33 -10.92
CA GLU A 355 -59.69 -4.03 -9.88
C GLU A 355 -60.53 -2.83 -10.32
N TYR A 356 -61.86 -2.98 -10.23
CA TYR A 356 -62.78 -1.86 -10.17
C TYR A 356 -62.99 -1.52 -8.70
N VAL A 357 -62.27 -0.48 -8.24
CA VAL A 357 -61.99 -0.22 -6.83
C VAL A 357 -63.27 -0.22 -5.99
N GLY A 358 -63.28 -1.07 -4.97
CA GLY A 358 -64.41 -1.22 -4.03
C GLY A 358 -65.61 -2.01 -4.57
N THR A 359 -65.53 -2.58 -5.77
CA THR A 359 -66.65 -3.32 -6.40
C THR A 359 -66.28 -4.73 -6.84
N GLU A 360 -65.27 -4.88 -7.70
CA GLU A 360 -64.88 -6.19 -8.24
C GLU A 360 -63.39 -6.27 -8.59
N HIS A 361 -62.85 -7.49 -8.68
CA HIS A 361 -61.53 -7.78 -9.24
C HIS A 361 -61.63 -8.92 -10.27
N ARG A 362 -60.70 -8.92 -11.22
CA ARG A 362 -60.66 -9.89 -12.33
C ARG A 362 -59.25 -10.14 -12.81
N ILE A 363 -59.02 -11.32 -13.37
CA ILE A 363 -57.85 -11.59 -14.22
C ILE A 363 -58.24 -11.24 -15.65
N VAL A 364 -57.42 -10.42 -16.31
CA VAL A 364 -57.56 -10.11 -17.73
C VAL A 364 -56.48 -10.86 -18.48
N MET A 365 -56.89 -11.78 -19.36
CA MET A 365 -56.01 -12.33 -20.39
C MET A 365 -56.15 -11.48 -21.64
N TYR A 366 -55.04 -11.07 -22.23
CA TYR A 366 -55.02 -10.09 -23.30
C TYR A 366 -54.15 -10.60 -24.46
N MET A 367 -54.61 -10.38 -25.68
CA MET A 367 -53.87 -10.70 -26.89
C MET A 367 -54.02 -9.58 -27.91
N ASP A 368 -52.90 -9.20 -28.52
CA ASP A 368 -52.83 -8.04 -29.38
C ASP A 368 -51.78 -8.24 -30.47
N GLY A 369 -52.17 -7.95 -31.71
CA GLY A 369 -51.33 -8.11 -32.88
C GLY A 369 -52.15 -8.33 -34.16
N PHE A 370 -51.51 -8.14 -35.32
CA PHE A 370 -52.11 -8.33 -36.65
C PHE A 370 -53.39 -7.50 -36.91
N GLY A 371 -53.49 -6.32 -36.30
CA GLY A 371 -54.67 -5.44 -36.43
C GLY A 371 -55.89 -5.90 -35.62
N ARG A 372 -55.69 -6.79 -34.64
CA ARG A 372 -56.73 -7.29 -33.75
C ARG A 372 -56.27 -7.24 -32.30
N THR A 373 -57.21 -6.87 -31.43
CA THR A 373 -57.01 -6.79 -29.99
C THR A 373 -58.19 -7.46 -29.30
N ASP A 374 -57.92 -8.49 -28.50
CA ASP A 374 -58.93 -9.23 -27.76
C ASP A 374 -58.56 -9.34 -26.28
N ALA A 375 -59.57 -9.34 -25.43
CA ALA A 375 -59.41 -9.55 -24.00
C ALA A 375 -60.46 -10.53 -23.48
N TRP A 376 -60.03 -11.44 -22.60
CA TRP A 376 -60.89 -12.35 -21.86
C TRP A 376 -60.81 -11.98 -20.39
N SER A 377 -61.96 -11.81 -19.74
CA SER A 377 -62.01 -11.52 -18.31
C SER A 377 -62.51 -12.72 -17.53
N PHE A 378 -61.73 -13.10 -16.53
CA PHE A 378 -62.06 -14.12 -15.54
C PHE A 378 -62.42 -13.38 -14.25
N ARG A 379 -63.72 -13.38 -13.93
CA ARG A 379 -64.26 -12.64 -12.79
C ARG A 379 -64.36 -13.54 -11.56
N ALA A 380 -64.31 -12.92 -10.38
CA ALA A 380 -64.70 -13.60 -9.15
C ALA A 380 -66.12 -14.19 -9.29
N GLY A 381 -66.35 -15.40 -8.79
CA GLY A 381 -67.62 -16.12 -8.97
C GLY A 381 -67.71 -16.97 -10.25
N GLY A 382 -66.61 -17.17 -10.98
CA GLY A 382 -66.51 -18.17 -12.05
C GLY A 382 -67.05 -17.76 -13.42
N THR A 383 -67.37 -16.47 -13.60
CA THR A 383 -67.84 -15.96 -14.90
C THR A 383 -66.66 -15.64 -15.82
N ILE A 384 -66.67 -16.21 -17.02
CA ILE A 384 -65.78 -15.84 -18.12
C ILE A 384 -66.56 -14.95 -19.09
N SER A 385 -66.05 -13.75 -19.36
CA SER A 385 -66.63 -12.85 -20.36
C SER A 385 -65.67 -12.71 -21.54
N THR A 386 -66.18 -13.00 -22.73
CA THR A 386 -65.46 -12.92 -24.01
C THR A 386 -66.19 -11.92 -24.93
N PRO A 387 -65.49 -11.20 -25.83
CA PRO A 387 -66.12 -10.19 -26.69
C PRO A 387 -67.19 -10.75 -27.63
N LYS A 388 -67.02 -12.01 -28.06
CA LYS A 388 -67.96 -12.71 -28.96
C LYS A 388 -69.01 -13.55 -28.21
N GLY A 389 -68.82 -13.79 -26.92
CA GLY A 389 -69.62 -14.72 -26.12
C GLY A 389 -69.24 -16.19 -26.30
N ASP A 390 -68.26 -16.49 -27.17
CA ASP A 390 -67.80 -17.85 -27.41
C ASP A 390 -66.99 -18.35 -26.20
N VAL A 391 -67.51 -19.38 -25.53
CA VAL A 391 -66.76 -20.35 -24.72
C VAL A 391 -67.28 -21.71 -25.15
N LEU A 392 -66.46 -22.52 -25.82
CA LEU A 392 -66.87 -23.87 -26.21
C LEU A 392 -66.82 -24.78 -24.98
N THR A 393 -67.98 -25.12 -24.43
CA THR A 393 -68.11 -25.95 -23.21
C THR A 393 -68.64 -27.36 -23.48
N THR A 394 -68.91 -27.72 -24.75
CA THR A 394 -69.63 -28.95 -25.10
C THR A 394 -68.97 -29.74 -26.22
N GLY A 395 -69.00 -31.07 -26.13
CA GLY A 395 -68.73 -32.02 -27.21
C GLY A 395 -69.70 -33.21 -27.11
N SER A 396 -70.23 -33.68 -28.24
CA SER A 396 -71.14 -34.83 -28.29
C SER A 396 -70.74 -35.76 -29.44
N ASP A 397 -70.23 -36.94 -29.11
CA ASP A 397 -69.87 -38.02 -30.04
C ASP A 397 -70.31 -39.35 -29.41
N VAL A 398 -70.71 -40.34 -30.22
CA VAL A 398 -71.16 -41.65 -29.70
C VAL A 398 -70.05 -42.37 -28.92
N ARG A 399 -68.78 -42.15 -29.28
CA ARG A 399 -67.62 -42.73 -28.58
C ARG A 399 -67.38 -42.09 -27.21
N LEU A 400 -68.04 -40.98 -26.92
CA LEU A 400 -68.00 -40.28 -25.63
C LEU A 400 -69.21 -40.64 -24.74
N LYS A 401 -70.08 -41.57 -25.16
CA LYS A 401 -71.31 -41.95 -24.44
C LYS A 401 -71.42 -43.47 -24.30
N THR A 402 -71.87 -43.95 -23.14
CA THR A 402 -72.24 -45.36 -22.87
C THR A 402 -73.67 -45.43 -22.36
N ASP A 403 -74.26 -46.63 -22.30
CA ASP A 403 -75.55 -46.90 -21.65
C ASP A 403 -76.74 -46.05 -22.14
N PHE A 404 -76.72 -45.63 -23.41
CA PHE A 404 -77.81 -44.85 -23.98
C PHE A 404 -79.01 -45.76 -24.29
N THR A 405 -80.17 -45.38 -23.77
CA THR A 405 -81.47 -46.02 -24.02
C THR A 405 -82.44 -44.99 -24.60
N GLN A 406 -83.53 -45.46 -25.21
CA GLN A 406 -84.55 -44.56 -25.72
C GLN A 406 -85.23 -43.82 -24.56
N ALA A 407 -85.46 -42.51 -24.71
CA ALA A 407 -86.18 -41.72 -23.73
C ALA A 407 -87.62 -42.24 -23.53
N SER A 408 -88.14 -42.16 -22.30
CA SER A 408 -89.48 -42.62 -21.96
C SER A 408 -90.58 -41.76 -22.62
N GLU A 409 -91.70 -42.39 -22.98
CA GLU A 409 -92.78 -41.79 -23.79
C GLU A 409 -93.54 -40.63 -23.10
N ASN A 410 -93.33 -40.41 -21.79
CA ASN A 410 -94.02 -39.41 -21.01
C ASN A 410 -93.39 -37.99 -21.06
N ALA A 411 -92.64 -37.67 -22.11
CA ALA A 411 -92.03 -36.34 -22.31
C ALA A 411 -93.06 -35.20 -22.23
N SER A 412 -94.29 -35.41 -22.73
CA SER A 412 -95.36 -34.40 -22.65
C SER A 412 -95.74 -34.08 -21.20
N GLU A 413 -95.86 -35.10 -20.36
CA GLU A 413 -96.18 -34.94 -18.94
C GLU A 413 -95.03 -34.27 -18.16
N ARG A 414 -93.78 -34.52 -18.53
CA ARG A 414 -92.61 -33.84 -17.94
C ARG A 414 -92.60 -32.35 -18.28
N ILE A 415 -92.81 -32.01 -19.56
CA ILE A 415 -92.86 -30.62 -20.03
C ILE A 415 -94.07 -29.86 -19.44
N GLU A 416 -95.24 -30.48 -19.33
CA GLU A 416 -96.43 -29.85 -18.71
C GLU A 416 -96.24 -29.52 -17.23
N ARG A 417 -95.44 -30.33 -16.52
CA ARG A 417 -95.09 -30.08 -15.11
C ARG A 417 -94.00 -29.01 -14.93
N LEU A 418 -93.31 -28.61 -16.00
CA LEU A 418 -92.21 -27.65 -15.95
C LEU A 418 -92.73 -26.20 -15.83
N GLY A 419 -92.48 -25.57 -14.68
CA GLY A 419 -92.88 -24.18 -14.42
C GLY A 419 -91.90 -23.15 -14.97
N VAL A 420 -92.38 -22.21 -15.79
CA VAL A 420 -91.61 -21.04 -16.25
C VAL A 420 -91.75 -19.89 -15.25
N CYS A 421 -90.64 -19.23 -14.92
CA CYS A 421 -90.61 -18.09 -14.01
C CYS A 421 -89.82 -16.90 -14.60
N GLU A 422 -90.00 -15.73 -13.99
CA GLU A 422 -89.17 -14.55 -14.24
C GLU A 422 -88.42 -14.16 -12.97
N TYR A 423 -87.14 -13.81 -13.10
CA TYR A 423 -86.26 -13.54 -11.96
C TYR A 423 -85.18 -12.49 -12.27
N ARG A 424 -84.49 -12.03 -11.22
CA ARG A 424 -83.23 -11.26 -11.30
C ARG A 424 -82.15 -12.05 -10.57
N MET A 425 -80.92 -11.99 -11.06
CA MET A 425 -79.78 -12.53 -10.30
C MET A 425 -79.46 -11.62 -9.11
N LYS A 426 -79.01 -12.18 -7.99
CA LYS A 426 -78.60 -11.41 -6.81
C LYS A 426 -77.42 -10.50 -7.20
N GLY A 427 -77.55 -9.20 -6.96
CA GLY A 427 -76.54 -8.19 -7.36
C GLY A 427 -76.68 -7.63 -8.78
N GLU A 428 -77.69 -8.06 -9.56
CA GLU A 428 -77.92 -7.54 -10.92
C GLU A 428 -79.27 -6.82 -11.06
N THR A 429 -79.37 -5.88 -12.02
CA THR A 429 -80.61 -5.15 -12.33
C THR A 429 -81.44 -5.79 -13.46
N ARG A 430 -80.82 -6.65 -14.28
CA ARG A 430 -81.43 -7.26 -15.47
C ARG A 430 -82.50 -8.29 -15.11
N ARG A 431 -83.72 -8.13 -15.64
CA ARG A 431 -84.81 -9.13 -15.55
C ARG A 431 -84.60 -10.24 -16.58
N ARG A 432 -84.81 -11.49 -16.18
CA ARG A 432 -84.62 -12.70 -17.00
C ARG A 432 -85.86 -13.60 -16.89
N ARG A 433 -86.04 -14.50 -17.86
CA ARG A 433 -87.07 -15.55 -17.86
C ARG A 433 -86.38 -16.90 -18.00
N GLY A 434 -86.82 -17.90 -17.25
CA GLY A 434 -86.26 -19.25 -17.29
C GLY A 434 -86.87 -20.14 -16.24
N PHE A 435 -86.06 -21.05 -15.69
CA PHE A 435 -86.48 -22.07 -14.75
C PHE A 435 -85.72 -21.93 -13.42
N ILE A 436 -86.39 -22.23 -12.31
CA ILE A 436 -85.72 -22.47 -11.02
C ILE A 436 -85.35 -23.95 -10.96
N ALA A 437 -84.10 -24.27 -10.63
CA ALA A 437 -83.62 -25.65 -10.68
C ALA A 437 -84.44 -26.58 -9.77
N GLN A 438 -84.77 -26.16 -8.54
CA GLN A 438 -85.59 -26.94 -7.61
C GLN A 438 -87.03 -27.17 -8.11
N GLN A 439 -87.53 -26.34 -9.03
CA GLN A 439 -88.82 -26.57 -9.68
C GLN A 439 -88.67 -27.57 -10.84
N ALA A 440 -87.57 -27.47 -11.60
CA ALA A 440 -87.26 -28.38 -12.70
C ALA A 440 -87.01 -29.82 -12.22
N GLU A 441 -86.28 -30.00 -11.12
CA GLU A 441 -86.01 -31.32 -10.49
C GLU A 441 -87.32 -32.07 -10.13
N LYS A 442 -88.36 -31.34 -9.72
CA LYS A 442 -89.67 -31.94 -9.40
C LYS A 442 -90.40 -32.44 -10.64
N ALA A 443 -90.10 -31.89 -11.81
CA ALA A 443 -90.68 -32.34 -13.07
C ALA A 443 -89.95 -33.60 -13.58
N ASP A 444 -88.61 -33.59 -13.50
CA ASP A 444 -87.73 -34.71 -13.80
C ASP A 444 -86.34 -34.47 -13.19
N ASP A 445 -85.70 -35.52 -12.67
CA ASP A 445 -84.39 -35.41 -12.04
C ASP A 445 -83.29 -35.08 -13.06
N LEU A 446 -83.41 -35.52 -14.32
CA LEU A 446 -82.48 -35.22 -15.40
C LEU A 446 -82.54 -33.75 -15.87
N TYR A 447 -83.56 -32.99 -15.49
CA TYR A 447 -83.62 -31.54 -15.78
C TYR A 447 -82.69 -30.73 -14.90
N THR A 448 -82.02 -31.36 -13.94
CA THR A 448 -81.06 -30.69 -13.08
C THR A 448 -79.79 -31.49 -12.89
N PHE A 449 -78.74 -30.79 -12.49
CA PHE A 449 -77.52 -31.43 -12.00
C PHE A 449 -76.91 -30.58 -10.91
N LEU A 450 -76.25 -31.23 -9.94
CA LEU A 450 -75.53 -30.54 -8.89
C LEU A 450 -74.17 -30.09 -9.41
N GLY A 451 -73.93 -28.79 -9.31
CA GLY A 451 -72.62 -28.20 -9.56
C GLY A 451 -71.70 -28.31 -8.35
N ILE A 452 -70.75 -27.38 -8.29
CA ILE A 452 -69.80 -27.25 -7.18
C ILE A 452 -70.48 -26.70 -5.92
N GLU A 453 -69.89 -27.02 -4.77
CA GLU A 453 -70.28 -26.43 -3.48
C GLU A 453 -69.95 -24.94 -3.47
N GLN A 454 -70.91 -24.12 -3.07
CA GLN A 454 -70.76 -22.68 -2.87
C GLN A 454 -71.27 -22.30 -1.48
N GLU A 455 -70.70 -21.22 -0.95
CA GLU A 455 -71.15 -20.60 0.30
C GLU A 455 -71.88 -19.31 -0.04
N ILE A 456 -73.16 -19.21 0.30
CA ILE A 456 -73.95 -17.98 0.15
C ILE A 456 -74.59 -17.68 1.50
N ASP A 457 -74.44 -16.44 1.96
CA ASP A 457 -74.96 -15.95 3.24
C ASP A 457 -74.55 -16.83 4.46
N GLY A 458 -73.38 -17.49 4.39
CA GLY A 458 -72.82 -18.33 5.46
C GLY A 458 -73.22 -19.80 5.43
N GLU A 459 -74.02 -20.23 4.44
CA GLU A 459 -74.44 -21.62 4.26
C GLU A 459 -73.75 -22.25 3.05
N LYS A 460 -73.16 -23.44 3.25
CA LYS A 460 -72.53 -24.23 2.18
C LYS A 460 -73.54 -25.19 1.56
N PHE A 461 -73.74 -25.09 0.25
CA PHE A 461 -74.59 -26.01 -0.50
C PHE A 461 -74.04 -26.23 -1.92
N LYS A 462 -74.38 -27.35 -2.54
CA LYS A 462 -74.11 -27.57 -3.96
C LYS A 462 -75.14 -26.83 -4.79
N VAL A 463 -74.67 -25.92 -5.63
CA VAL A 463 -75.58 -25.15 -6.50
C VAL A 463 -76.24 -26.10 -7.49
N MET A 464 -77.56 -26.16 -7.45
CA MET A 464 -78.35 -26.92 -8.41
C MET A 464 -78.48 -26.12 -9.70
N ASN A 465 -78.09 -26.73 -10.81
CA ASN A 465 -78.15 -26.14 -12.15
C ASN A 465 -79.27 -26.80 -12.94
N VAL A 466 -79.81 -26.07 -13.92
CA VAL A 466 -80.79 -26.58 -14.88
C VAL A 466 -80.03 -27.19 -16.06
N ASP A 467 -80.34 -28.45 -16.41
CA ASP A 467 -79.90 -29.05 -17.66
C ASP A 467 -80.88 -28.68 -18.78
N TYR A 468 -80.54 -27.59 -19.47
CA TYR A 468 -81.32 -27.14 -20.63
C TYR A 468 -81.30 -28.16 -21.78
N THR A 469 -80.27 -29.01 -21.89
CA THR A 469 -80.19 -30.00 -22.96
C THR A 469 -81.25 -31.07 -22.76
N ALA A 470 -81.44 -31.55 -21.53
CA ALA A 470 -82.48 -32.51 -21.19
C ALA A 470 -83.89 -31.95 -21.48
N ILE A 471 -84.15 -30.71 -21.06
CA ILE A 471 -85.43 -30.02 -21.32
C ILE A 471 -85.66 -29.84 -22.82
N ILE A 472 -84.65 -29.41 -23.58
CA ILE A 472 -84.74 -29.23 -25.03
C ILE A 472 -85.00 -30.58 -25.72
N ALA A 473 -84.37 -31.66 -25.28
CA ALA A 473 -84.60 -32.99 -25.84
C ALA A 473 -86.05 -33.44 -25.68
N ASP A 474 -86.63 -33.25 -24.50
CA ASP A 474 -88.05 -33.56 -24.27
C ASP A 474 -88.98 -32.63 -25.05
N LEU A 475 -88.66 -31.34 -25.14
CA LEU A 475 -89.42 -30.41 -25.97
C LEU A 475 -89.44 -30.84 -27.43
N VAL A 476 -88.32 -31.36 -27.96
CA VAL A 476 -88.25 -31.95 -29.30
C VAL A 476 -89.16 -33.17 -29.41
N THR A 477 -89.15 -34.07 -28.42
CA THR A 477 -90.06 -35.23 -28.39
C THR A 477 -91.53 -34.83 -28.36
N VAL A 478 -91.90 -33.83 -27.56
CA VAL A 478 -93.27 -33.29 -27.51
C VAL A 478 -93.67 -32.68 -28.85
N ALA A 479 -92.79 -31.88 -29.45
CA ALA A 479 -93.03 -31.28 -30.76
C ALA A 479 -93.23 -32.34 -31.85
N GLN A 480 -92.41 -33.40 -31.85
CA GLN A 480 -92.57 -34.55 -32.75
C GLN A 480 -93.93 -35.24 -32.54
N GLY A 481 -94.34 -35.46 -31.29
CA GLY A 481 -95.66 -36.03 -30.97
C GLY A 481 -96.83 -35.16 -31.43
N LEU A 482 -96.73 -33.83 -31.27
CA LEU A 482 -97.73 -32.87 -31.75
C LEU A 482 -97.84 -32.86 -33.27
N LEU A 483 -96.73 -32.98 -34.00
CA LEU A 483 -96.74 -33.08 -35.46
C LEU A 483 -97.52 -34.32 -35.93
N VAL A 484 -97.31 -35.47 -35.31
CA VAL A 484 -98.05 -36.71 -35.61
C VAL A 484 -99.54 -36.55 -35.30
N LYS A 485 -99.89 -35.95 -34.15
CA LYS A 485 -101.29 -35.67 -33.80
C LYS A 485 -101.96 -34.70 -34.77
N ASN A 486 -101.25 -33.67 -35.23
CA ASN A 486 -101.79 -32.75 -36.24
C ASN A 486 -102.05 -33.45 -37.57
N GLN A 487 -101.13 -34.29 -38.05
CA GLN A 487 -101.35 -35.09 -39.27
C GLN A 487 -102.54 -36.05 -39.13
N GLU A 488 -102.72 -36.65 -37.95
CA GLU A 488 -103.87 -37.48 -37.64
C GLU A 488 -105.19 -36.68 -37.66
N LEU A 489 -105.18 -35.50 -37.05
CA LEU A 489 -106.32 -34.58 -37.04
C LEU A 489 -106.66 -34.08 -38.44
N GLU A 490 -105.67 -33.68 -39.24
CA GLU A 490 -105.85 -33.30 -40.64
C GLU A 490 -106.47 -34.43 -41.46
N ARG A 491 -106.01 -35.67 -41.25
CA ARG A 491 -106.58 -36.84 -41.95
C ARG A 491 -108.03 -37.10 -41.55
N ARG A 492 -108.35 -36.96 -40.26
CA ARG A 492 -109.73 -37.09 -39.75
C ARG A 492 -110.64 -36.00 -40.28
N ILE A 493 -110.13 -34.77 -40.37
CA ILE A 493 -110.85 -33.64 -40.96
C ILE A 493 -111.12 -33.91 -42.45
N SER A 494 -110.13 -34.36 -43.22
CA SER A 494 -110.31 -34.76 -44.64
C SER A 494 -111.45 -35.78 -44.79
N VAL A 495 -111.42 -36.85 -43.99
CA VAL A 495 -112.47 -37.89 -43.98
C VAL A 495 -113.85 -37.33 -43.63
N LEU A 496 -113.94 -36.35 -42.72
CA LEU A 496 -115.19 -35.69 -42.33
C LEU A 496 -115.69 -34.67 -43.36
N GLU A 497 -114.79 -34.02 -44.10
CA GLU A 497 -115.09 -33.02 -45.13
C GLU A 497 -115.41 -33.64 -46.50
N GLY A 498 -115.27 -34.96 -46.65
CA GLY A 498 -115.60 -35.68 -47.88
C GLY A 498 -114.59 -35.45 -49.02
N ILE A 499 -113.36 -35.05 -48.67
CA ILE A 499 -112.19 -34.93 -49.54
C ILE A 499 -111.21 -36.03 -49.13
#